data_AF-A0AAN8V836-F1
#
_entry.id   AF-A0AAN8V836-F1
#
_cell.length_a   1.000
_cell.length_b   1.000
_cell.length_c   1.000
_cell.angle_alpha   90.00
_cell.angle_beta   90.00
_cell.angle_gamma   90.00
#
_symmetry.space_group_name_H-M   'P 1'
#
loop_
_entity.id
_entity.type
_entity.pdbx_description
1 polymer ?
#
loop_
_entity_poly.entity_id
_entity_poly.type
_entity_poly.pdbx_seq_one_letter_code
_entity_poly.pdbx_strand_id
1 'polypeptide(L)'
;MSKKMITLKSSDGETFEVEESVALESQTIKHMIEDDCADNGIPLPNVTSKILSKVIEYCKKHVENNEKGSEERASEEDVKTWDAEFVKVDQATLFDLILAANYLNIKSLLDLTCQTVADMIKGKTPEEIRKTFNIKNDFTPEEEEEVRRENQWAFE
;
A
#
# COMPACT_ATOMS: atom_id res chain seq x y z
N MET A 1 19.89 7.51 -23.60
CA MET A 1 19.15 8.60 -22.93
C MET A 1 19.47 8.51 -21.45
N SER A 2 19.84 9.61 -20.80
CA SER A 2 19.99 9.61 -19.33
C SER A 2 18.58 9.61 -18.72
N LYS A 3 18.34 8.80 -17.69
CA LYS A 3 17.04 8.79 -17.02
C LYS A 3 16.88 10.06 -16.19
N LYS A 4 15.74 10.75 -16.30
CA LYS A 4 15.46 11.93 -15.48
C LYS A 4 15.20 11.47 -14.05
N MET A 5 15.81 12.15 -13.08
CA MET A 5 15.71 11.85 -11.66
C MET A 5 14.89 12.93 -10.96
N ILE A 6 14.07 12.52 -9.99
CA ILE A 6 13.26 13.38 -9.12
C ILE A 6 13.72 13.15 -7.68
N THR A 7 13.82 14.23 -6.90
CA THR A 7 14.11 14.13 -5.46
C THR A 7 12.80 14.13 -4.68
N LEU A 8 12.58 13.13 -3.83
CA LEU A 8 11.49 13.07 -2.86
C LEU A 8 12.05 13.28 -1.45
N LYS A 9 11.31 14.00 -0.59
CA LYS A 9 11.73 14.29 0.79
C LYS A 9 10.70 13.72 1.77
N SER A 10 11.10 12.77 2.61
CA SER A 10 10.21 12.17 3.61
C SER A 10 9.91 13.12 4.78
N SER A 11 8.93 12.75 5.60
CA SER A 11 8.49 13.53 6.76
C SER A 11 9.54 13.67 7.87
N ASP A 12 10.45 12.71 7.96
CA ASP A 12 11.59 12.65 8.88
C ASP A 12 12.88 13.26 8.28
N GLY A 13 12.77 13.89 7.10
CA GLY A 13 13.83 14.72 6.52
C GLY A 13 14.86 13.98 5.65
N GLU A 14 14.67 12.69 5.40
CA GLU A 14 15.50 11.96 4.44
C GLU A 14 15.10 12.28 3.00
N THR A 15 16.06 12.15 2.09
CA THR A 15 15.90 12.46 0.67
C THR A 15 16.17 11.24 -0.20
N PHE A 16 15.31 11.02 -1.18
CA PHE A 16 15.38 9.89 -2.11
C PHE A 16 15.48 10.40 -3.54
N GLU A 17 16.51 9.97 -4.26
CA GLU A 17 16.58 10.17 -5.71
C GLU A 17 15.94 8.98 -6.40
N VAL A 18 14.89 9.25 -7.19
CA VAL A 18 14.12 8.23 -7.90
C VAL A 18 14.01 8.58 -9.37
N GLU A 19 13.95 7.56 -10.23
CA GLU A 19 13.67 7.78 -11.64
C GLU A 19 12.28 8.39 -11.81
N GLU A 20 12.13 9.32 -12.74
CA GLU A 20 10.85 9.99 -13.00
C GLU A 20 9.75 8.98 -13.35
N SER A 21 10.06 7.93 -14.13
CA SER A 21 9.09 6.86 -14.45
C SER A 21 8.55 6.15 -13.20
N VAL A 22 9.41 5.94 -12.18
CA VAL A 22 9.01 5.36 -10.89
C VAL A 22 8.18 6.34 -10.07
N ALA A 23 8.54 7.61 -10.07
CA ALA A 23 7.81 8.66 -9.36
C ALA A 23 6.40 8.89 -9.94
N LEU A 24 6.23 8.72 -11.26
CA LEU A 24 4.98 8.91 -11.98
C LEU A 24 3.90 7.85 -11.69
N GLU A 25 4.26 6.74 -11.03
CA GLU A 25 3.27 5.79 -10.50
C GLU A 25 2.34 6.45 -9.47
N SER A 26 2.83 7.48 -8.77
CA SER A 26 2.01 8.33 -7.90
C SER A 26 1.34 9.44 -8.70
N GLN A 27 0.00 9.45 -8.72
CA GLN A 27 -0.72 10.55 -9.37
C GLN A 27 -0.51 11.89 -8.65
N THR A 28 -0.33 11.87 -7.32
CA THR A 28 -0.02 13.08 -6.55
C THR A 28 1.32 13.68 -7.00
N ILE A 29 2.37 12.86 -7.10
CA ILE A 29 3.70 13.31 -7.52
C ILE A 29 3.67 13.74 -9.00
N LYS A 30 2.97 13.01 -9.86
CA LYS A 30 2.79 13.37 -11.26
C LYS A 30 2.24 14.78 -11.43
N HIS A 31 1.15 15.13 -10.75
CA HIS A 31 0.59 16.48 -10.84
C HIS A 31 1.59 17.55 -10.36
N MET A 32 2.39 17.27 -9.32
CA MET A 32 3.43 18.20 -8.86
C MET A 32 4.56 18.41 -9.87
N ILE A 33 4.90 17.38 -10.66
CA ILE A 33 5.88 17.49 -11.75
C ILE A 33 5.30 18.30 -12.90
N GLU A 34 4.04 18.05 -13.27
CA GLU A 34 3.34 18.76 -14.35
C GLU A 34 3.15 20.26 -14.04
N ASP A 35 2.96 20.60 -12.77
CA ASP A 35 2.87 21.98 -12.27
C ASP A 35 4.26 22.65 -12.03
N ASP A 36 5.36 22.04 -12.50
CA ASP A 36 6.74 22.53 -12.39
C ASP A 36 7.20 22.79 -10.93
N CYS A 37 6.63 22.05 -9.97
CA CYS A 37 6.90 22.19 -8.53
C CYS A 37 7.97 21.21 -8.01
N ALA A 38 8.70 20.54 -8.89
CA ALA A 38 9.65 19.48 -8.55
C ALA A 38 11.11 19.94 -8.39
N ASP A 39 11.45 21.18 -8.80
CA ASP A 39 12.83 21.68 -8.90
C ASP A 39 13.63 21.61 -7.58
N ASN A 40 12.97 21.80 -6.44
CA ASN A 40 13.60 21.76 -5.12
C ASN A 40 13.39 20.43 -4.38
N GLY A 41 12.94 19.40 -5.10
CA GLY A 41 12.48 18.14 -4.55
C GLY A 41 11.09 18.24 -3.93
N ILE A 42 10.32 17.16 -4.04
CA ILE A 42 8.92 17.09 -3.63
C ILE A 42 8.82 16.68 -2.16
N PRO A 43 8.27 17.53 -1.28
CA PRO A 43 8.08 17.19 0.13
C PRO A 43 6.87 16.27 0.33
N LEU A 44 7.07 15.19 1.09
CA LEU A 44 6.05 14.19 1.45
C LEU A 44 5.88 14.15 2.98
N PRO A 45 5.26 15.17 3.59
CA PRO A 45 5.19 15.34 5.04
C PRO A 45 4.40 14.25 5.78
N ASN A 46 3.64 13.43 5.06
CA ASN A 46 2.80 12.37 5.63
C ASN A 46 3.41 10.97 5.49
N VAL A 47 4.64 10.85 5.00
CA VAL A 47 5.29 9.55 4.76
C VAL A 47 6.71 9.55 5.34
N THR A 48 6.98 8.64 6.27
CA THR A 48 8.32 8.45 6.85
C THR A 48 9.28 7.83 5.85
N SER A 49 10.59 7.95 6.08
CA SER A 49 11.61 7.40 5.18
C SER A 49 11.48 5.88 5.01
N LYS A 50 11.21 5.16 6.11
CA LYS A 50 10.99 3.70 6.13
C LYS A 50 9.87 3.30 5.16
N ILE A 51 8.75 4.00 5.21
CA ILE A 51 7.57 3.68 4.40
C ILE A 51 7.77 4.13 2.97
N LEU A 52 8.35 5.32 2.77
CA LEU A 52 8.66 5.85 1.44
C LEU A 52 9.61 4.92 0.69
N SER A 53 10.64 4.37 1.36
CA SER A 53 11.55 3.39 0.76
C SER A 53 10.81 2.15 0.24
N LYS A 54 9.79 1.66 0.96
CA LYS A 54 8.99 0.52 0.52
C LYS A 54 8.04 0.87 -0.62
N VAL A 55 7.45 2.05 -0.60
CA VAL A 55 6.64 2.55 -1.72
C VAL A 55 7.49 2.64 -2.99
N ILE A 56 8.71 3.19 -2.90
CA ILE A 56 9.64 3.28 -4.03
C ILE A 56 10.03 1.89 -4.53
N GLU A 57 10.32 0.94 -3.63
CA GLU A 57 10.61 -0.46 -3.98
C GLU A 57 9.47 -1.07 -4.82
N TYR A 58 8.22 -0.89 -4.37
CA TYR A 58 7.03 -1.35 -5.07
C TYR A 58 6.91 -0.72 -6.47
N CYS A 59 6.91 0.61 -6.55
CA CYS A 59 6.78 1.33 -7.82
C CYS A 59 7.89 0.92 -8.80
N LYS A 60 9.13 0.80 -8.33
CA LYS A 60 10.26 0.38 -9.17
C LYS A 60 10.07 -1.01 -9.75
N LYS A 61 9.66 -1.98 -8.92
CA LYS A 61 9.40 -3.36 -9.38
C LYS A 61 8.33 -3.41 -10.48
N HIS A 62 7.24 -2.66 -10.32
CA HIS A 62 6.12 -2.65 -11.25
C HIS A 62 6.43 -1.90 -12.56
N VAL A 63 7.18 -0.79 -12.48
CA VAL A 63 7.67 -0.06 -13.66
C VAL A 63 8.66 -0.90 -14.44
N GLU A 64 9.68 -1.46 -13.79
CA GLU A 64 10.68 -2.31 -14.46
C GLU A 64 10.04 -3.52 -15.14
N ASN A 65 8.99 -4.08 -14.56
CA ASN A 65 8.27 -5.19 -15.20
C ASN A 65 7.49 -4.73 -16.43
N ASN A 66 6.92 -3.52 -16.41
CA ASN A 66 6.16 -2.95 -17.52
C ASN A 66 7.06 -2.47 -18.68
N GLU A 67 8.30 -2.06 -18.39
CA GLU A 67 9.28 -1.61 -19.39
C GLU A 67 9.93 -2.77 -20.17
N LYS A 68 9.84 -4.01 -19.67
CA LYS A 68 10.40 -5.19 -20.34
C LYS A 68 9.62 -5.55 -21.61
N GLY A 69 10.34 -6.07 -22.61
CA GLY A 69 9.73 -6.67 -23.80
C GLY A 69 8.83 -7.85 -23.43
N SER A 70 7.86 -8.18 -24.29
CA SER A 70 6.84 -9.21 -24.02
C SER A 70 7.41 -10.59 -23.65
N GLU A 71 8.63 -10.91 -24.11
CA GLU A 71 9.32 -12.18 -23.84
C GLU A 71 10.05 -12.20 -22.49
N GLU A 72 10.38 -11.03 -21.91
CA GLU A 72 11.13 -10.89 -20.65
C GLU A 72 10.26 -10.41 -19.48
N ARG A 73 9.06 -9.91 -19.77
CA ARG A 73 8.09 -9.46 -18.78
C ARG A 73 7.69 -10.63 -17.89
N ALA A 74 7.80 -10.43 -16.57
CA ALA A 74 7.38 -11.43 -15.62
C ALA A 74 5.88 -11.72 -15.81
N SER A 75 5.51 -12.98 -15.67
CA SER A 75 4.11 -13.38 -15.80
C SER A 75 3.26 -12.69 -14.73
N GLU A 76 1.95 -12.62 -14.95
CA GLU A 76 1.04 -12.11 -13.93
C GLU A 76 1.13 -12.89 -12.61
N GLU A 77 1.45 -14.20 -12.67
CA GLU A 77 1.64 -15.03 -11.48
C GLU A 77 2.92 -14.67 -10.72
N ASP A 78 4.02 -14.39 -11.44
CA ASP A 78 5.28 -13.97 -10.81
C ASP A 78 5.14 -12.62 -10.11
N VAL A 79 4.42 -11.67 -10.73
CA VAL A 79 4.12 -10.37 -10.14
C VAL A 79 3.28 -10.54 -8.87
N LYS A 80 2.20 -11.33 -8.95
CA LYS A 80 1.34 -11.62 -7.79
C LYS A 80 2.11 -12.31 -6.66
N THR A 81 3.03 -13.20 -7.00
CA THR A 81 3.88 -13.88 -6.01
C THR A 81 4.80 -12.88 -5.31
N TRP A 82 5.45 -12.00 -6.07
CA TRP A 82 6.28 -10.95 -5.49
C TRP A 82 5.45 -9.98 -4.63
N ASP A 83 4.29 -9.56 -5.10
CA ASP A 83 3.36 -8.69 -4.37
C ASP A 83 2.93 -9.32 -3.04
N ALA A 84 2.64 -10.63 -3.05
CA ALA A 84 2.28 -11.38 -1.85
C ALA A 84 3.45 -11.46 -0.85
N GLU A 85 4.70 -11.57 -1.30
CA GLU A 85 5.87 -11.48 -0.42
C GLU A 85 6.12 -10.06 0.07
N PHE A 86 5.92 -9.04 -0.78
CA PHE A 86 6.15 -7.63 -0.45
C PHE A 86 5.28 -7.16 0.73
N VAL A 87 4.02 -7.60 0.78
CA VAL A 87 3.08 -7.26 1.86
C VAL A 87 3.19 -8.14 3.10
N LYS A 88 4.11 -9.12 3.15
CA LYS A 88 4.43 -9.88 4.37
C LYS A 88 5.29 -9.06 5.34
N VAL A 89 4.69 -8.00 5.84
CA VAL A 89 5.25 -7.10 6.85
C VAL A 89 4.40 -7.15 8.12
N ASP A 90 4.87 -6.52 9.20
CA ASP A 90 4.05 -6.35 10.39
C ASP A 90 2.84 -5.43 10.12
N GLN A 91 1.78 -5.56 10.93
CA GLN A 91 0.51 -4.84 10.72
C GLN A 91 0.68 -3.32 10.74
N ALA A 92 1.59 -2.78 11.56
CA ALA A 92 1.81 -1.34 11.61
C ALA A 92 2.40 -0.85 10.29
N THR A 93 3.42 -1.54 9.77
CA THR A 93 3.99 -1.24 8.45
C THR A 93 2.94 -1.42 7.34
N LEU A 94 2.08 -2.43 7.41
CA LEU A 94 1.01 -2.64 6.42
C LEU A 94 0.00 -1.48 6.42
N PHE A 95 -0.44 -1.01 7.59
CA PHE A 95 -1.34 0.12 7.71
C PHE A 95 -0.70 1.43 7.25
N ASP A 96 0.57 1.66 7.59
CA ASP A 96 1.31 2.80 7.08
C ASP A 96 1.45 2.77 5.55
N LEU A 97 1.62 1.58 4.94
CA LEU A 97 1.62 1.42 3.49
C LEU A 97 0.25 1.76 2.87
N ILE A 98 -0.87 1.38 3.51
CA ILE A 98 -2.22 1.76 3.06
C ILE A 98 -2.37 3.28 3.08
N LEU A 99 -1.98 3.93 4.18
CA LEU A 99 -2.08 5.39 4.33
C LEU A 99 -1.19 6.11 3.30
N ALA A 100 0.04 5.65 3.10
CA ALA A 100 0.96 6.21 2.12
C ALA A 100 0.45 6.01 0.69
N ALA A 101 -0.05 4.82 0.34
CA ALA A 101 -0.59 4.54 -0.99
C ALA A 101 -1.81 5.40 -1.32
N ASN A 102 -2.69 5.62 -0.34
CA ASN A 102 -3.83 6.53 -0.48
C ASN A 102 -3.37 7.99 -0.63
N TYR A 103 -2.44 8.46 0.21
CA TYR A 103 -1.92 9.82 0.16
C TYR A 103 -1.19 10.14 -1.17
N LEU A 104 -0.38 9.20 -1.65
CA LEU A 104 0.36 9.31 -2.91
C LEU A 104 -0.50 8.94 -4.12
N ASN A 105 -1.74 8.49 -3.90
CA ASN A 105 -2.66 8.06 -4.94
C ASN A 105 -2.04 7.01 -5.89
N ILE A 106 -1.56 5.91 -5.30
CA ILE A 106 -1.00 4.75 -5.99
C ILE A 106 -2.04 3.62 -5.87
N LYS A 107 -2.95 3.54 -6.85
CA LYS A 107 -4.11 2.65 -6.78
C LYS A 107 -3.72 1.17 -6.65
N SER A 108 -2.72 0.70 -7.40
CA SER A 108 -2.28 -0.70 -7.39
C SER A 108 -1.78 -1.14 -6.00
N LEU A 109 -0.96 -0.31 -5.36
CA LEU A 109 -0.48 -0.55 -4.00
C LEU A 109 -1.61 -0.50 -2.97
N LEU A 110 -2.54 0.45 -3.12
CA LEU A 110 -3.69 0.57 -2.24
C LEU A 110 -4.59 -0.67 -2.34
N ASP A 111 -4.91 -1.12 -3.55
CA ASP A 111 -5.71 -2.31 -3.79
C ASP A 111 -5.04 -3.55 -3.19
N LEU A 112 -3.73 -3.75 -3.42
CA LEU A 112 -2.97 -4.87 -2.89
C LEU A 112 -2.99 -4.92 -1.36
N THR A 113 -2.72 -3.79 -0.72
CA THR A 113 -2.68 -3.71 0.75
C THR A 113 -4.06 -3.85 1.39
N CYS A 114 -5.11 -3.27 0.78
CA CYS A 114 -6.50 -3.46 1.20
C CYS A 114 -6.93 -4.92 1.06
N GLN A 115 -6.60 -5.56 -0.07
CA GLN A 115 -6.91 -6.97 -0.31
C GLN A 115 -6.22 -7.88 0.72
N THR A 116 -4.96 -7.58 1.06
CA THR A 116 -4.23 -8.31 2.11
C THR A 116 -4.94 -8.25 3.45
N VAL A 117 -5.43 -7.08 3.86
CA VAL A 117 -6.21 -6.92 5.10
C VAL A 117 -7.55 -7.67 5.00
N ALA A 118 -8.22 -7.63 3.84
CA ALA A 118 -9.46 -8.38 3.62
C ALA A 118 -9.25 -9.89 3.73
N ASP A 119 -8.15 -10.42 3.19
CA ASP A 119 -7.80 -11.85 3.28
C ASP A 119 -7.44 -12.27 4.71
N MET A 120 -6.90 -11.36 5.53
CA MET A 120 -6.69 -11.60 6.96
C MET A 120 -7.99 -11.70 7.76
N ILE A 121 -9.11 -11.17 7.24
CA ILE A 121 -10.44 -11.19 7.86
C ILE A 121 -11.26 -12.37 7.33
N LYS A 122 -11.09 -12.71 6.06
CA LYS A 122 -11.87 -13.73 5.36
C LYS A 122 -11.82 -15.07 6.08
N GLY A 123 -13.00 -15.62 6.37
CA GLY A 123 -13.16 -16.94 6.98
C GLY A 123 -12.84 -17.01 8.48
N LYS A 124 -12.53 -15.89 9.12
CA LYS A 124 -12.32 -15.82 10.58
C LYS A 124 -13.60 -15.47 11.32
N THR A 125 -13.73 -15.93 12.56
CA THR A 125 -14.82 -15.52 13.43
C THR A 125 -14.62 -14.09 13.94
N PRO A 126 -15.67 -13.39 14.42
CA PRO A 126 -15.54 -12.09 15.05
C PRO A 126 -14.51 -12.06 16.19
N GLU A 127 -14.42 -13.13 16.99
CA GLU A 127 -13.47 -13.26 18.08
C GLU A 127 -12.02 -13.40 17.58
N GLU A 128 -11.79 -14.15 16.51
CA GLU A 128 -10.47 -14.29 15.88
C GLU A 128 -10.02 -13.00 15.21
N ILE A 129 -10.93 -12.27 14.56
CA ILE A 129 -10.67 -10.94 13.98
C ILE A 129 -10.28 -9.97 15.09
N ARG A 130 -11.09 -9.88 16.16
CA ARG A 130 -10.81 -9.04 17.32
C ARG A 130 -9.43 -9.34 17.91
N LYS A 131 -9.08 -10.61 18.07
CA LYS A 131 -7.76 -11.02 18.55
C LYS A 131 -6.64 -10.64 17.56
N THR A 132 -6.84 -10.85 16.26
CA THR A 132 -5.85 -10.56 15.21
C THR A 132 -5.50 -9.09 15.17
N PHE A 133 -6.49 -8.21 15.28
CA PHE A 133 -6.34 -6.75 15.18
C PHE A 133 -6.29 -6.06 16.55
N ASN A 134 -6.23 -6.84 17.64
CA ASN A 134 -6.22 -6.35 19.02
C ASN A 134 -7.38 -5.36 19.32
N ILE A 135 -8.58 -5.69 18.84
CA ILE A 135 -9.82 -4.91 19.02
C ILE A 135 -10.53 -5.42 20.27
N LYS A 136 -10.87 -4.49 21.18
CA LYS A 136 -11.68 -4.79 22.36
C LYS A 136 -13.15 -4.98 21.95
N ASN A 137 -13.80 -6.03 22.44
CA ASN A 137 -15.26 -6.14 22.32
C ASN A 137 -15.91 -5.07 23.21
N ASP A 138 -16.65 -4.17 22.61
CA ASP A 138 -17.36 -3.07 23.23
C ASP A 138 -18.88 -3.31 23.31
N PHE A 139 -19.38 -4.43 22.78
CA PHE A 139 -20.76 -4.86 22.99
C PHE A 139 -20.98 -5.45 24.37
N THR A 140 -22.16 -5.18 24.93
CA THR A 140 -22.72 -5.96 26.03
C THR A 140 -23.10 -7.38 25.55
N PRO A 141 -23.21 -8.37 26.45
CA PRO A 141 -23.66 -9.72 26.08
C PRO A 141 -24.98 -9.73 25.33
N GLU A 142 -25.93 -8.87 25.74
CA GLU A 142 -27.25 -8.75 25.12
C GLU A 142 -27.18 -8.19 23.69
N GLU A 143 -26.37 -7.16 23.46
CA GLU A 143 -26.15 -6.58 22.13
C GLU A 143 -25.44 -7.56 21.19
N GLU A 144 -24.45 -8.31 21.69
CA GLU A 144 -23.75 -9.31 20.89
C GLU A 144 -24.67 -10.48 20.50
N GLU A 145 -25.55 -10.93 21.40
CA GLU A 145 -26.57 -11.93 21.09
C GLU A 145 -27.59 -11.44 20.05
N GLU A 146 -28.03 -10.18 20.15
CA GLU A 146 -28.95 -9.58 19.18
C GLU A 146 -28.33 -9.48 17.79
N VAL A 147 -27.10 -8.95 17.69
CA VAL A 147 -26.37 -8.86 16.41
C VAL A 147 -26.11 -10.25 15.83
N ARG A 148 -25.76 -11.24 16.65
CA ARG A 148 -25.55 -12.62 16.21
C ARG A 148 -26.84 -13.24 15.69
N ARG A 149 -27.98 -12.97 16.33
CA ARG A 149 -29.31 -13.43 15.88
C ARG A 149 -29.71 -12.81 14.55
N GLU A 150 -29.51 -11.51 14.37
CA GLU A 150 -29.85 -10.80 13.12
C GLU A 150 -28.98 -11.24 11.93
N ASN A 151 -27.72 -11.60 12.20
CA ASN A 151 -26.74 -11.97 11.18
C ASN A 151 -26.52 -13.48 11.06
N GLN A 152 -27.45 -14.32 11.54
CA GLN A 152 -27.33 -15.79 11.44
C GLN A 152 -27.11 -16.27 9.99
N TRP A 153 -27.71 -15.58 9.01
CA TRP A 153 -27.57 -15.87 7.58
C TRP A 153 -26.10 -15.87 7.08
N ALA A 154 -25.20 -15.15 7.76
CA ALA A 154 -23.78 -15.07 7.38
C ALA A 154 -22.95 -16.25 7.92
N PHE A 155 -23.54 -17.08 8.78
CA PHE A 155 -22.89 -18.22 9.45
C PHE A 155 -23.51 -19.59 9.07
N GLU A 156 -24.47 -19.60 8.15
CA GLU A 156 -25.04 -20.80 7.50
C GLU A 156 -24.29 -21.15 6.21
#